data_AF-A0A923WS51-F1
#
_entry.id   AF-A0A923WS51-F1
#
_cell.length_a   1.000
_cell.length_b   1.000
_cell.length_c   1.000
_cell.angle_alpha   90.00
_cell.angle_beta   90.00
_cell.angle_gamma   90.00
#
_symmetry.space_group_name_H-M   'P 1'
#
loop_
_entity.id
_entity.type
_entity.pdbx_description
1 polymer ?
#
loop_
_entity_poly.entity_id
_entity_poly.type
_entity_poly.pdbx_seq_one_letter_code
_entity_poly.pdbx_strand_id
1 'polypeptide(L)'
;MTLKKFILIITLMTTALLALETKAQASTNCISQADLNDIASHFSQFSKYTGKEFCADGSSDFQLLSSMMFMRSTAFDLNMTKSPDDFFSGKFSQDWFSYFTGRISKIKVESACPKGALAYVQAMLGLSDHVMHVCPIGLLPSFSTLDLSSTFMHEARHIDGYAHITCSKGPRAGIQGACDKVIADGGSYAVTVETYAQLAKYATALHPALKAYARASAAVYGQEAFETPISIQSKNELVLMTDSLQFLSLDPTTLATQTLGNSPSAGKIVKRASHMILIPEDKTLPGKYVFLKNQGDISQSPSDLITEYNTQTPSNKANLVDLHIGAQWTARVYKNSVRFVCDPTASTVKDISLPAGMTATNLLYVNGYDRASFSTLLSMDNGDIYEMGCANRVGYVQVSNVKFDQKYKRIYKVNDKTFGLNFNGELFSIENGKSTLLNIPTRIIEISPNQTYSFM
;
A
#
# COMPACT_ATOMS: atom_id res chain seq x y z
N MET A 1 8.19 -21.74 -89.25
CA MET A 1 7.93 -22.16 -87.85
C MET A 1 8.16 -20.95 -86.96
N THR A 2 7.09 -20.26 -86.60
CA THR A 2 7.11 -18.97 -85.91
C THR A 2 5.91 -18.96 -84.98
N LEU A 3 6.13 -19.05 -83.67
CA LEU A 3 5.03 -18.97 -82.70
C LEU A 3 5.11 -17.65 -81.94
N LYS A 4 4.33 -16.71 -82.48
CA LYS A 4 3.85 -15.48 -81.83
C LYS A 4 2.98 -15.83 -80.62
N LYS A 5 3.12 -15.08 -79.53
CA LYS A 5 2.06 -14.32 -78.83
C LYS A 5 2.49 -14.03 -77.38
N PHE A 6 3.07 -12.84 -77.18
CA PHE A 6 3.12 -12.16 -75.89
C PHE A 6 1.86 -11.29 -75.80
N ILE A 7 0.92 -11.66 -74.94
CA ILE A 7 -0.25 -10.84 -74.58
C ILE A 7 -0.27 -10.72 -73.05
N LEU A 8 0.13 -9.54 -72.60
CA LEU A 8 -0.49 -8.71 -71.57
C LEU A 8 -1.64 -9.35 -70.75
N ILE A 9 -1.37 -9.72 -69.50
CA ILE A 9 -2.37 -9.72 -68.41
C ILE A 9 -1.73 -9.01 -67.21
N ILE A 10 -1.90 -7.69 -67.17
CA ILE A 10 -1.78 -6.86 -65.98
C ILE A 10 -3.21 -6.42 -65.67
N THR A 11 -3.94 -7.11 -64.79
CA THR A 11 -4.95 -6.53 -63.88
C THR A 11 -5.61 -7.62 -63.01
N LEU A 12 -5.94 -7.23 -61.77
CA LEU A 12 -6.71 -7.96 -60.76
C LEU A 12 -6.00 -9.07 -59.97
N MET A 13 -5.09 -8.67 -59.07
CA MET A 13 -4.92 -9.34 -57.77
C MET A 13 -4.30 -8.37 -56.75
N THR A 14 -5.01 -7.27 -56.46
CA THR A 14 -4.63 -6.31 -55.41
C THR A 14 -5.87 -5.74 -54.70
N THR A 15 -6.85 -6.59 -54.40
CA THR A 15 -8.00 -6.22 -53.57
C THR A 15 -8.53 -7.43 -52.77
N ALA A 16 -7.68 -8.10 -51.98
CA ALA A 16 -8.13 -9.09 -50.99
C ALA A 16 -7.05 -9.45 -49.96
N LEU A 17 -6.30 -8.47 -49.43
CA LEU A 17 -5.37 -8.71 -48.31
C LEU A 17 -5.21 -7.45 -47.44
N LEU A 18 -6.33 -6.84 -47.03
CA LEU A 18 -6.38 -5.78 -46.02
C LEU A 18 -7.60 -5.90 -45.09
N ALA A 19 -8.23 -7.08 -45.05
CA ALA A 19 -9.26 -7.39 -44.08
C ALA A 19 -8.82 -8.65 -43.34
N LEU A 20 -8.19 -8.45 -42.17
CA LEU A 20 -8.06 -9.35 -41.01
C LEU A 20 -6.77 -9.02 -40.26
N GLU A 21 -6.69 -7.82 -39.68
CA GLU A 21 -5.92 -7.57 -38.46
C GLU A 21 -6.40 -6.29 -37.76
N THR A 22 -7.71 -6.13 -37.66
CA THR A 22 -8.31 -5.36 -36.58
C THR A 22 -9.00 -6.37 -35.66
N LYS A 23 -8.20 -7.13 -34.91
CA LYS A 23 -8.68 -7.55 -33.59
C LYS A 23 -8.94 -6.23 -32.87
N ALA A 24 -10.23 -5.88 -32.80
CA ALA A 24 -10.72 -4.87 -31.89
C ALA A 24 -9.97 -5.09 -30.58
N GLN A 25 -9.19 -4.08 -30.21
CA GLN A 25 -8.55 -4.00 -28.91
C GLN A 25 -9.71 -4.00 -27.91
N ALA A 26 -10.09 -5.19 -27.45
CA ALA A 26 -11.13 -5.38 -26.45
C ALA A 26 -10.77 -4.41 -25.32
N SER A 27 -11.67 -3.49 -25.02
CA SER A 27 -11.46 -2.53 -23.96
C SER A 27 -11.10 -3.29 -22.70
N THR A 28 -9.89 -3.08 -22.18
CA THR A 28 -9.34 -3.71 -20.97
C THR A 28 -10.14 -3.38 -19.70
N ASN A 29 -11.31 -2.76 -19.83
CA ASN A 29 -12.15 -2.21 -18.78
C ASN A 29 -13.57 -2.83 -18.77
N CYS A 30 -13.84 -3.86 -19.57
CA CYS A 30 -15.14 -4.54 -19.59
C CYS A 30 -15.02 -6.02 -19.23
N ILE A 31 -16.00 -6.50 -18.45
CA ILE A 31 -16.15 -7.90 -18.09
C ILE A 31 -17.03 -8.56 -19.14
N SER A 32 -16.57 -9.67 -19.70
CA SER A 32 -17.25 -10.37 -20.78
C SER A 32 -18.57 -10.98 -20.31
N GLN A 33 -19.50 -11.17 -21.25
CA GLN A 33 -20.76 -11.85 -20.95
C GLN A 33 -20.54 -13.27 -20.41
N ALA A 34 -19.55 -13.98 -20.93
CA ALA A 34 -19.21 -15.34 -20.49
C ALA A 34 -18.74 -15.36 -19.03
N ASP A 35 -17.91 -14.38 -18.64
CA ASP A 35 -17.44 -14.27 -17.26
C ASP A 35 -18.56 -13.87 -16.30
N LEU A 36 -19.45 -12.96 -16.72
CA LEU A 36 -20.63 -12.57 -15.93
C LEU A 36 -21.59 -13.74 -15.73
N ASN A 37 -21.80 -14.56 -16.76
CA ASN A 37 -22.62 -15.78 -16.67
C ASN A 37 -22.08 -16.75 -15.62
N ASP A 38 -20.76 -16.99 -15.64
CA ASP A 38 -20.12 -17.87 -14.67
C ASP A 38 -20.19 -17.32 -13.24
N ILE A 39 -19.86 -16.04 -13.03
CA ILE A 39 -20.01 -15.39 -11.72
C ILE A 39 -21.46 -15.48 -11.24
N ALA A 40 -22.44 -15.23 -12.10
CA ALA A 40 -23.85 -15.30 -11.76
C ALA A 40 -24.33 -16.72 -11.44
N SER A 41 -23.63 -17.76 -11.93
CA SER A 41 -23.93 -19.16 -11.58
C SER A 41 -23.60 -19.48 -10.12
N HIS A 42 -22.63 -18.76 -9.54
CA HIS A 42 -22.29 -18.83 -8.11
C HIS A 42 -23.05 -17.80 -7.26
N PHE A 43 -23.38 -16.65 -7.85
CA PHE A 43 -23.98 -15.50 -7.17
C PHE A 43 -25.14 -14.91 -7.98
N SER A 44 -26.34 -15.43 -7.79
CA SER A 44 -27.54 -15.08 -8.58
C SER A 44 -27.92 -13.59 -8.58
N GLN A 45 -27.46 -12.84 -7.57
CA GLN A 45 -27.55 -11.38 -7.52
C GLN A 45 -26.91 -10.64 -8.72
N PHE A 46 -25.96 -11.27 -9.42
CA PHE A 46 -25.32 -10.70 -10.60
C PHE A 46 -25.99 -11.13 -11.92
N SER A 47 -27.06 -11.93 -11.89
CA SER A 47 -27.81 -12.33 -13.09
C SER A 47 -28.37 -11.15 -13.89
N LYS A 48 -28.56 -9.97 -13.27
CA LYS A 48 -28.96 -8.74 -13.97
C LYS A 48 -27.91 -8.24 -14.99
N TYR A 49 -26.67 -8.73 -14.93
CA TYR A 49 -25.56 -8.31 -15.78
C TYR A 49 -25.24 -9.28 -16.92
N THR A 50 -25.79 -10.48 -16.94
CA THR A 50 -25.41 -11.58 -17.84
C THR A 50 -25.83 -11.42 -19.31
N GLY A 51 -26.54 -10.34 -19.66
CA GLY A 51 -27.05 -10.10 -21.01
C GLY A 51 -26.13 -9.30 -21.94
N LYS A 52 -25.06 -8.70 -21.40
CA LYS A 52 -24.12 -7.85 -22.15
C LYS A 52 -22.78 -7.77 -21.41
N GLU A 53 -21.78 -7.20 -22.06
CA GLU A 53 -20.55 -6.81 -21.36
C GLU A 53 -20.84 -5.76 -20.29
N PHE A 54 -20.12 -5.84 -19.17
CA PHE A 54 -20.24 -4.88 -18.09
C PHE A 54 -18.93 -4.10 -17.96
N CYS A 55 -18.97 -2.84 -18.38
CA CYS A 55 -17.81 -1.97 -18.44
C CYS A 55 -17.68 -1.10 -17.18
N ALA A 56 -16.45 -0.65 -16.93
CA ALA A 56 -16.13 0.25 -15.82
C ALA A 56 -17.05 1.48 -15.81
N ASP A 57 -17.96 1.53 -14.85
CA ASP A 57 -18.94 2.61 -14.64
C ASP A 57 -18.74 3.33 -13.29
N GLY A 58 -17.72 2.92 -12.54
CA GLY A 58 -17.43 3.44 -11.19
C GLY A 58 -18.37 2.94 -10.10
N SER A 59 -19.29 2.01 -10.41
CA SER A 59 -20.23 1.46 -9.44
C SER A 59 -19.57 0.49 -8.47
N SER A 60 -20.16 0.36 -7.28
CA SER A 60 -19.84 -0.68 -6.30
C SER A 60 -19.89 -2.09 -6.91
N ASP A 61 -20.89 -2.35 -7.76
CA ASP A 61 -21.05 -3.65 -8.42
C ASP A 61 -19.89 -3.93 -9.39
N PHE A 62 -19.39 -2.92 -10.11
CA PHE A 62 -18.21 -3.08 -10.96
C PHE A 62 -16.94 -3.37 -10.15
N GLN A 63 -16.74 -2.73 -8.99
CA GLN A 63 -15.58 -3.00 -8.13
C GLN A 63 -15.61 -4.44 -7.56
N LEU A 64 -16.79 -4.91 -7.14
CA LEU A 64 -17.00 -6.29 -6.70
C LEU A 64 -16.68 -7.29 -7.82
N LEU A 65 -17.29 -7.10 -8.99
CA LEU A 65 -17.11 -7.97 -10.15
C LEU A 65 -15.65 -7.95 -10.62
N SER A 66 -15.00 -6.79 -10.64
CA SER A 66 -13.59 -6.66 -11.01
C SER A 66 -12.65 -7.38 -10.05
N SER A 67 -12.99 -7.44 -8.77
CA SER A 67 -12.21 -8.19 -7.76
C SER A 67 -12.38 -9.70 -7.94
N MET A 68 -13.59 -10.18 -8.24
CA MET A 68 -13.80 -11.59 -8.61
C MET A 68 -13.09 -11.96 -9.91
N MET A 69 -13.11 -11.06 -10.90
CA MET A 69 -12.34 -11.24 -12.14
C MET A 69 -10.84 -11.24 -11.90
N PHE A 70 -10.34 -10.47 -10.94
CA PHE A 70 -8.95 -10.53 -10.54
C PHE A 70 -8.59 -11.90 -9.95
N MET A 71 -9.41 -12.43 -9.03
CA MET A 71 -9.20 -13.78 -8.46
C MET A 71 -9.21 -14.86 -9.54
N ARG A 72 -10.10 -14.75 -10.54
CA ARG A 72 -10.22 -15.73 -11.63
C ARG A 72 -9.12 -15.62 -12.68
N SER A 73 -8.69 -14.41 -13.01
CA SER A 73 -7.74 -14.18 -14.12
C SER A 73 -6.28 -14.17 -13.69
N THR A 74 -6.00 -14.08 -12.39
CA THR A 74 -4.62 -14.12 -11.89
C THR A 74 -4.03 -15.51 -12.08
N ALA A 75 -3.12 -15.63 -13.03
CA ALA A 75 -2.34 -16.83 -13.26
C ALA A 75 -1.07 -16.82 -12.38
N PHE A 76 -0.75 -18.00 -11.84
CA PHE A 76 0.44 -18.21 -11.05
C PHE A 76 1.37 -19.26 -11.67
N ASP A 77 2.65 -19.20 -11.33
CA ASP A 77 3.57 -20.31 -11.52
C ASP A 77 3.07 -21.53 -10.72
N LEU A 78 3.05 -22.70 -11.37
CA LEU A 78 2.58 -23.95 -10.78
C LEU A 78 3.54 -24.47 -9.70
N ASN A 79 4.82 -24.07 -9.75
CA ASN A 79 5.85 -24.51 -8.82
C ASN A 79 5.94 -23.59 -7.59
N MET A 80 4.85 -23.50 -6.82
CA MET A 80 4.82 -22.80 -5.54
C MET A 80 5.44 -23.64 -4.43
N THR A 81 6.74 -23.51 -4.22
CA THR A 81 7.43 -24.18 -3.12
C THR A 81 7.03 -23.58 -1.77
N LYS A 82 6.72 -24.45 -0.80
CA LYS A 82 6.51 -24.05 0.59
C LYS A 82 7.75 -23.30 1.10
N SER A 83 7.56 -22.13 1.73
CA SER A 83 8.70 -21.42 2.32
C SER A 83 8.97 -21.83 3.77
N PRO A 84 10.23 -21.71 4.25
CA PRO A 84 10.60 -21.99 5.63
C PRO A 84 9.98 -21.01 6.66
N ASP A 85 9.58 -19.83 6.20
CA ASP A 85 8.99 -18.74 7.00
C ASP A 85 7.46 -18.72 6.95
N ASP A 86 6.84 -19.79 6.43
CA ASP A 86 5.39 -20.00 6.30
C ASP A 86 4.64 -18.92 5.46
N PHE A 87 5.34 -18.04 4.73
CA PHE A 87 4.71 -17.14 3.73
C PHE A 87 3.98 -17.91 2.64
N PHE A 88 4.54 -19.05 2.24
CA PHE A 88 3.90 -20.02 1.38
C PHE A 88 3.70 -21.28 2.20
N SER A 89 2.53 -21.41 2.80
CA SER A 89 2.22 -22.62 3.57
C SER A 89 1.87 -23.79 2.66
N GLY A 90 1.42 -23.49 1.42
CA GLY A 90 0.86 -24.46 0.50
C GLY A 90 -0.50 -25.00 0.95
N LYS A 91 -1.08 -24.43 2.03
CA LYS A 91 -2.37 -24.86 2.60
C LYS A 91 -3.57 -24.20 1.92
N PHE A 92 -3.34 -23.16 1.10
CA PHE A 92 -4.40 -22.44 0.39
C PHE A 92 -4.42 -22.81 -1.09
N SER A 93 -5.59 -22.62 -1.70
CA SER A 93 -5.84 -22.99 -3.09
C SER A 93 -5.02 -22.14 -4.06
N GLN A 94 -4.44 -22.77 -5.09
CA GLN A 94 -3.92 -22.07 -6.27
C GLN A 94 -5.04 -21.53 -7.16
N ASP A 95 -6.27 -22.00 -6.95
CA ASP A 95 -7.49 -21.49 -7.57
C ASP A 95 -8.26 -20.65 -6.54
N TRP A 96 -8.01 -19.34 -6.57
CA TRP A 96 -8.62 -18.39 -5.65
C TRP A 96 -10.13 -18.25 -5.86
N PHE A 97 -10.59 -18.32 -7.10
CA PHE A 97 -12.01 -18.17 -7.39
C PHE A 97 -12.80 -19.36 -6.84
N SER A 98 -12.35 -20.59 -7.06
CA SER A 98 -12.98 -21.78 -6.47
C SER A 98 -12.88 -21.81 -4.95
N TYR A 99 -11.77 -21.32 -4.37
CA TYR A 99 -11.65 -21.20 -2.92
C TYR A 99 -12.72 -20.27 -2.33
N PHE A 100 -12.96 -19.14 -3.00
CA PHE A 100 -13.93 -18.14 -2.61
C PHE A 100 -15.37 -18.64 -2.81
N THR A 101 -15.73 -19.12 -4.00
CA THR A 101 -17.10 -19.57 -4.32
C THR A 101 -17.49 -20.88 -3.62
N GLY A 102 -16.52 -21.70 -3.22
CA GLY A 102 -16.76 -22.88 -2.37
C GLY A 102 -17.13 -22.54 -0.92
N ARG A 103 -16.95 -21.30 -0.49
CA ARG A 103 -17.20 -20.84 0.89
C ARG A 103 -18.25 -19.75 1.00
N ILE A 104 -18.29 -18.83 0.04
CA ILE A 104 -19.24 -17.72 0.02
C ILE A 104 -20.32 -18.04 -1.00
N SER A 105 -21.57 -18.03 -0.54
CA SER A 105 -22.76 -18.29 -1.37
C SER A 105 -23.50 -17.01 -1.77
N LYS A 106 -23.25 -15.91 -1.06
CA LYS A 106 -23.92 -14.62 -1.28
C LYS A 106 -23.02 -13.46 -0.86
N ILE A 107 -23.15 -12.34 -1.56
CA ILE A 107 -22.47 -11.10 -1.20
C ILE A 107 -23.52 -10.02 -0.93
N LYS A 108 -23.41 -9.29 0.18
CA LYS A 108 -24.31 -8.19 0.52
C LYS A 108 -23.51 -6.92 0.72
N VAL A 109 -23.77 -5.89 -0.08
CA VAL A 109 -23.20 -4.56 0.17
C VAL A 109 -24.01 -3.91 1.28
N GLU A 110 -23.36 -3.57 2.38
CA GLU A 110 -24.00 -2.92 3.52
C GLU A 110 -24.07 -1.41 3.35
N SER A 111 -25.04 -0.78 4.01
CA SER A 111 -25.12 0.69 4.10
C SER A 111 -24.17 1.26 5.17
N ALA A 112 -23.89 0.47 6.21
CA ALA A 112 -23.01 0.81 7.31
C ALA A 112 -22.26 -0.43 7.80
N CYS A 113 -21.04 -0.23 8.29
CA CYS A 113 -20.16 -1.30 8.74
C CYS A 113 -19.45 -0.94 10.05
N PRO A 114 -18.92 -1.95 10.77
CA PRO A 114 -17.90 -1.70 11.80
C PRO A 114 -16.78 -0.84 11.23
N LYS A 115 -16.30 0.13 12.01
CA LYS A 115 -15.25 1.04 11.53
C LYS A 115 -13.98 0.25 11.21
N GLY A 116 -13.42 0.52 10.03
CA GLY A 116 -12.17 -0.10 9.56
C GLY A 116 -12.35 -1.46 8.87
N ALA A 117 -13.55 -2.04 8.90
CA ALA A 117 -13.84 -3.25 8.13
C ALA A 117 -14.05 -2.93 6.65
N LEU A 118 -13.42 -3.71 5.77
CA LEU A 118 -13.66 -3.65 4.32
C LEU A 118 -14.75 -4.65 3.90
N ALA A 119 -14.80 -5.78 4.57
CA ALA A 119 -15.88 -6.73 4.56
C ALA A 119 -15.91 -7.48 5.90
N TYR A 120 -16.92 -8.30 6.12
CA TYR A 120 -17.00 -9.23 7.26
C TYR A 120 -17.94 -10.41 6.91
N VAL A 121 -17.85 -11.50 7.65
CA VAL A 121 -18.88 -12.55 7.69
C VAL A 121 -19.50 -12.63 9.08
N GLN A 122 -20.74 -13.09 9.18
CA GLN A 122 -21.40 -13.33 10.46
C GLN A 122 -21.43 -14.82 10.77
N ALA A 123 -21.10 -15.19 12.01
CA ALA A 123 -21.33 -16.53 12.53
C ALA A 123 -22.30 -16.43 13.71
N MET A 124 -23.43 -17.13 13.63
CA MET A 124 -24.41 -17.23 14.71
C MET A 124 -24.37 -18.64 15.29
N LEU A 125 -24.10 -18.77 16.60
CA LEU A 125 -24.01 -20.07 17.29
C LEU A 125 -23.00 -21.05 16.63
N GLY A 126 -21.94 -20.53 16.02
CA GLY A 126 -20.92 -21.34 15.33
C GLY A 126 -21.29 -21.80 13.92
N LEU A 127 -22.46 -21.40 13.40
CA LEU A 127 -22.86 -21.62 12.01
C LEU A 127 -22.73 -20.31 11.24
N SER A 128 -21.93 -20.34 10.16
CA SER A 128 -21.87 -19.23 9.22
C SER A 128 -23.04 -19.30 8.24
N ASP A 129 -23.58 -18.14 7.87
CA ASP A 129 -24.61 -18.03 6.83
C ASP A 129 -24.03 -18.08 5.41
N HIS A 130 -22.70 -18.22 5.28
CA HIS A 130 -21.99 -18.18 4.00
C HIS A 130 -22.24 -16.87 3.22
N VAL A 131 -22.55 -15.79 3.94
CA VAL A 131 -22.75 -14.44 3.38
C VAL A 131 -21.56 -13.56 3.71
N MET A 132 -20.96 -12.98 2.68
CA MET A 132 -19.97 -11.91 2.85
C MET A 132 -20.65 -10.55 2.81
N HIS A 133 -20.48 -9.77 3.86
CA HIS A 133 -20.98 -8.41 3.97
C HIS A 133 -19.87 -7.43 3.58
N VAL A 134 -20.01 -6.76 2.44
CA VAL A 134 -19.00 -5.83 1.93
C VAL A 134 -19.35 -4.40 2.33
N CYS A 135 -18.34 -3.69 2.82
CA CYS A 135 -18.48 -2.34 3.32
C CYS A 135 -18.24 -1.30 2.23
N PRO A 136 -18.99 -0.18 2.21
CA PRO A 136 -18.82 0.87 1.20
C PRO A 136 -17.38 1.40 1.11
N ILE A 137 -16.67 1.47 2.26
CA ILE A 137 -15.29 1.93 2.30
C ILE A 137 -14.34 1.05 1.48
N GLY A 138 -14.56 -0.28 1.46
CA GLY A 138 -13.76 -1.20 0.65
C GLY A 138 -13.96 -1.00 -0.85
N LEU A 139 -15.07 -0.39 -1.27
CA LEU A 139 -15.41 -0.13 -2.66
C LEU A 139 -14.95 1.26 -3.13
N LEU A 140 -14.19 1.99 -2.30
CA LEU A 140 -13.58 3.25 -2.68
C LEU A 140 -12.31 3.03 -3.53
N PRO A 141 -11.93 4.00 -4.39
CA PRO A 141 -10.69 3.91 -5.18
C PRO A 141 -9.38 3.83 -4.38
N SER A 142 -9.42 3.95 -3.05
CA SER A 142 -8.28 3.73 -2.16
C SER A 142 -7.91 2.25 -1.99
N PHE A 143 -8.80 1.34 -2.37
CA PHE A 143 -8.55 -0.10 -2.35
C PHE A 143 -8.47 -0.63 -3.78
N SER A 144 -7.41 -1.37 -4.08
CA SER A 144 -7.26 -2.03 -5.37
C SER A 144 -8.12 -3.30 -5.44
N THR A 145 -8.39 -3.79 -6.65
CA THR A 145 -8.99 -5.12 -6.84
C THR A 145 -8.15 -6.22 -6.18
N LEU A 146 -6.84 -6.02 -6.07
CA LEU A 146 -5.91 -6.88 -5.35
C LEU A 146 -6.19 -6.88 -3.84
N ASP A 147 -6.37 -5.70 -3.22
CA ASP A 147 -6.72 -5.59 -1.79
C ASP A 147 -8.09 -6.18 -1.47
N LEU A 148 -9.06 -5.93 -2.34
CA LEU A 148 -10.39 -6.51 -2.22
C LEU A 148 -10.34 -8.03 -2.38
N SER A 149 -9.59 -8.55 -3.34
CA SER A 149 -9.41 -10.00 -3.50
C SER A 149 -8.78 -10.64 -2.27
N SER A 150 -7.74 -10.01 -1.69
CA SER A 150 -7.13 -10.46 -0.44
C SER A 150 -8.11 -10.43 0.74
N THR A 151 -8.91 -9.38 0.83
CA THR A 151 -10.00 -9.26 1.81
C THR A 151 -11.03 -10.37 1.60
N PHE A 152 -11.46 -10.66 0.37
CA PHE A 152 -12.48 -11.67 0.10
C PHE A 152 -11.99 -13.09 0.41
N MET A 153 -10.74 -13.39 0.07
CA MET A 153 -10.10 -14.65 0.45
C MET A 153 -10.01 -14.79 1.98
N HIS A 154 -9.68 -13.70 2.67
CA HIS A 154 -9.66 -13.62 4.14
C HIS A 154 -11.04 -13.84 4.75
N GLU A 155 -12.07 -13.15 4.27
CA GLU A 155 -13.44 -13.29 4.77
C GLU A 155 -14.00 -14.69 4.52
N ALA A 156 -13.70 -15.28 3.35
CA ALA A 156 -14.04 -16.66 3.07
C ALA A 156 -13.45 -17.61 4.12
N ARG A 157 -12.23 -17.35 4.62
CA ARG A 157 -11.60 -18.21 5.63
C ARG A 157 -12.34 -18.23 6.97
N HIS A 158 -13.03 -17.16 7.33
CA HIS A 158 -13.85 -17.14 8.55
C HIS A 158 -15.01 -18.13 8.52
N ILE A 159 -15.48 -18.56 7.34
CA ILE A 159 -16.49 -19.62 7.17
C ILE A 159 -16.01 -20.93 7.80
N ASP A 160 -14.69 -21.19 7.77
CA ASP A 160 -14.08 -22.40 8.32
C ASP A 160 -13.87 -22.31 9.86
N GLY A 161 -14.37 -21.25 10.52
CA GLY A 161 -14.30 -21.08 11.98
C GLY A 161 -13.05 -20.37 12.52
N TYR A 162 -12.25 -19.75 11.65
CA TYR A 162 -11.01 -19.06 12.03
C TYR A 162 -11.26 -17.63 12.50
N ALA A 163 -11.78 -17.44 13.71
CA ALA A 163 -11.98 -16.11 14.28
C ALA A 163 -10.66 -15.43 14.70
N HIS A 164 -10.65 -14.10 14.65
CA HIS A 164 -9.54 -13.29 15.14
C HIS A 164 -9.53 -13.12 16.65
N ILE A 165 -8.36 -12.76 17.17
CA ILE A 165 -8.13 -12.38 18.55
C ILE A 165 -7.71 -10.90 18.66
N THR A 166 -7.79 -10.36 19.87
CA THR A 166 -7.22 -9.05 20.19
C THR A 166 -5.70 -9.16 20.26
N CYS A 167 -5.00 -8.29 19.55
CA CYS A 167 -3.54 -8.23 19.62
C CYS A 167 -3.06 -7.81 21.02
N SER A 168 -2.16 -8.55 21.64
CA SER A 168 -1.58 -8.21 22.95
C SER A 168 -0.36 -7.28 22.86
N LYS A 169 0.29 -7.23 21.70
CA LYS A 169 1.54 -6.50 21.47
C LYS A 169 1.71 -6.05 20.02
N GLY A 170 2.77 -5.30 19.75
CA GLY A 170 3.13 -4.81 18.42
C GLY A 170 2.25 -3.63 17.95
N PRO A 171 2.36 -3.24 16.67
CA PRO A 171 1.66 -2.07 16.14
C PRO A 171 0.14 -2.10 16.28
N ARG A 172 -0.46 -3.29 16.36
CA ARG A 172 -1.93 -3.48 16.48
C ARG A 172 -2.40 -3.76 17.91
N ALA A 173 -1.54 -3.64 18.92
CA ALA A 173 -1.87 -3.92 20.32
C ALA A 173 -3.19 -3.25 20.75
N GLY A 174 -4.05 -4.01 21.43
CA GLY A 174 -5.34 -3.57 21.93
C GLY A 174 -6.47 -3.48 20.90
N ILE A 175 -6.20 -3.69 19.61
CA ILE A 175 -7.24 -3.69 18.57
C ILE A 175 -7.92 -5.07 18.54
N GLN A 176 -9.22 -5.09 18.86
CA GLN A 176 -10.02 -6.32 18.85
C GLN A 176 -10.14 -6.86 17.42
N GLY A 177 -9.91 -8.16 17.26
CA GLY A 177 -10.05 -8.84 15.98
C GLY A 177 -8.97 -8.50 14.94
N ALA A 178 -7.81 -8.00 15.39
CA ALA A 178 -6.75 -7.53 14.49
C ALA A 178 -5.55 -8.47 14.37
N CYS A 179 -5.58 -9.62 15.08
CA CYS A 179 -4.54 -10.63 15.06
C CYS A 179 -5.09 -12.06 14.93
N ASP A 180 -4.28 -12.93 14.33
CA ASP A 180 -4.30 -14.38 14.54
C ASP A 180 -3.23 -14.76 15.57
N LYS A 181 -3.24 -16.02 16.04
CA LYS A 181 -2.25 -16.48 17.03
C LYS A 181 -0.86 -16.66 16.40
N VAL A 182 -0.74 -17.54 15.41
CA VAL A 182 0.47 -17.80 14.63
C VAL A 182 0.11 -18.11 13.18
N ILE A 183 0.98 -17.79 12.22
CA ILE A 183 0.68 -18.06 10.79
C ILE A 183 0.48 -19.55 10.50
N ALA A 184 1.20 -20.42 11.21
CA ALA A 184 1.14 -21.88 11.03
C ALA A 184 -0.26 -22.47 11.26
N ASP A 185 -1.13 -21.80 12.02
CA ASP A 185 -2.52 -22.21 12.26
C ASP A 185 -3.39 -22.09 11.00
N GLY A 186 -2.95 -21.31 10.01
CA GLY A 186 -3.69 -21.11 8.76
C GLY A 186 -4.98 -20.30 8.94
N GLY A 187 -4.98 -19.33 9.86
CA GLY A 187 -6.09 -18.40 10.09
C GLY A 187 -6.34 -17.41 8.95
N SER A 188 -7.32 -16.51 9.11
CA SER A 188 -7.70 -15.58 8.05
C SER A 188 -6.58 -14.59 7.69
N TYR A 189 -5.76 -14.15 8.65
CA TYR A 189 -4.57 -13.34 8.32
C TYR A 189 -3.45 -14.17 7.69
N ALA A 190 -3.38 -15.48 7.95
CA ALA A 190 -2.47 -16.36 7.20
C ALA A 190 -2.85 -16.40 5.72
N VAL A 191 -4.15 -16.45 5.40
CA VAL A 191 -4.65 -16.32 4.01
C VAL A 191 -4.23 -14.98 3.43
N THR A 192 -4.47 -13.87 4.13
CA THR A 192 -4.06 -12.53 3.67
C THR A 192 -2.57 -12.47 3.32
N VAL A 193 -1.71 -12.95 4.22
CA VAL A 193 -0.25 -12.97 3.99
C VAL A 193 0.10 -13.79 2.76
N GLU A 194 -0.40 -15.02 2.66
CA GLU A 194 -0.08 -15.91 1.55
C GLU A 194 -0.64 -15.39 0.22
N THR A 195 -1.84 -14.79 0.18
CA THR A 195 -2.40 -14.13 -1.01
C THR A 195 -1.44 -13.05 -1.54
N TYR A 196 -1.01 -12.12 -0.68
CA TYR A 196 -0.07 -11.08 -1.09
C TYR A 196 1.31 -11.66 -1.47
N ALA A 197 1.79 -12.68 -0.76
CA ALA A 197 3.05 -13.33 -1.07
C ALA A 197 3.02 -14.02 -2.45
N GLN A 198 1.94 -14.74 -2.76
CA GLN A 198 1.73 -15.42 -4.04
C GLN A 198 1.72 -14.41 -5.19
N LEU A 199 1.08 -13.27 -5.02
CA LEU A 199 1.10 -12.18 -6.00
C LEU A 199 2.50 -11.61 -6.21
N ALA A 200 3.24 -11.41 -5.12
CA ALA A 200 4.57 -10.83 -5.15
C ALA A 200 5.62 -11.73 -5.81
N LYS A 201 5.49 -13.06 -5.65
CA LYS A 201 6.50 -14.04 -6.12
C LYS A 201 6.05 -14.83 -7.35
N TYR A 202 4.83 -15.34 -7.36
CA TYR A 202 4.39 -16.36 -8.31
C TYR A 202 3.42 -15.86 -9.40
N ALA A 203 2.76 -14.72 -9.23
CA ALA A 203 1.87 -14.20 -10.29
C ALA A 203 2.65 -13.88 -11.57
N THR A 204 2.26 -14.46 -12.71
CA THR A 204 3.06 -14.39 -13.95
C THR A 204 2.81 -13.12 -14.75
N ALA A 205 1.60 -12.56 -14.69
CA ALA A 205 1.17 -11.41 -15.49
C ALA A 205 0.86 -10.14 -14.66
N LEU A 206 1.36 -10.04 -13.42
CA LEU A 206 1.09 -8.90 -12.55
C LEU A 206 2.09 -7.76 -12.76
N HIS A 207 1.58 -6.52 -12.85
CA HIS A 207 2.39 -5.31 -12.99
C HIS A 207 3.49 -5.20 -11.90
N PRO A 208 4.74 -4.82 -12.22
CA PRO A 208 5.83 -4.80 -11.24
C PRO A 208 5.57 -3.96 -9.98
N ALA A 209 4.89 -2.80 -10.12
CA ALA A 209 4.51 -2.00 -8.95
C ALA A 209 3.47 -2.70 -8.06
N LEU A 210 2.54 -3.47 -8.63
CA LEU A 210 1.60 -4.28 -7.85
C LEU A 210 2.32 -5.45 -7.15
N LYS A 211 3.33 -6.06 -7.77
CA LYS A 211 4.18 -7.06 -7.09
C LYS A 211 4.95 -6.44 -5.92
N ALA A 212 5.48 -5.23 -6.10
CA ALA A 212 6.18 -4.50 -5.05
C ALA A 212 5.25 -4.14 -3.88
N TYR A 213 4.05 -3.66 -4.22
CA TYR A 213 2.99 -3.39 -3.27
C TYR A 213 2.62 -4.65 -2.49
N ALA A 214 2.33 -5.76 -3.18
CA ALA A 214 1.97 -7.03 -2.56
C ALA A 214 3.08 -7.55 -1.65
N ARG A 215 4.36 -7.42 -2.05
CA ARG A 215 5.49 -7.78 -1.19
C ARG A 215 5.51 -6.99 0.11
N ALA A 216 5.33 -5.68 0.03
CA ALA A 216 5.25 -4.82 1.21
C ALA A 216 4.04 -5.19 2.08
N SER A 217 2.86 -5.41 1.49
CA SER A 217 1.65 -5.77 2.23
C SER A 217 1.80 -7.11 2.95
N ALA A 218 2.32 -8.15 2.28
CA ALA A 218 2.57 -9.45 2.91
C ALA A 218 3.49 -9.32 4.13
N ALA A 219 4.55 -8.52 4.02
CA ALA A 219 5.47 -8.29 5.12
C ALA A 219 4.81 -7.57 6.30
N VAL A 220 4.02 -6.52 6.01
CA VAL A 220 3.28 -5.77 7.03
C VAL A 220 2.30 -6.67 7.79
N TYR A 221 1.47 -7.45 7.09
CA TYR A 221 0.54 -8.37 7.76
C TYR A 221 1.29 -9.48 8.51
N GLY A 222 2.36 -10.04 7.95
CA GLY A 222 3.17 -11.06 8.60
C GLY A 222 3.83 -10.59 9.91
N GLN A 223 4.19 -9.32 10.01
CA GLN A 223 4.81 -8.73 11.19
C GLN A 223 3.81 -8.18 12.21
N GLU A 224 2.62 -7.77 11.78
CA GLU A 224 1.70 -7.00 12.63
C GLU A 224 0.41 -7.71 12.99
N ALA A 225 -0.02 -8.71 12.22
CA ALA A 225 -1.32 -9.36 12.37
C ALA A 225 -1.25 -10.72 13.10
N PHE A 226 -0.17 -10.97 13.86
CA PHE A 226 0.02 -12.21 14.60
C PHE A 226 0.55 -11.96 16.02
N GLU A 227 0.07 -12.73 16.99
CA GLU A 227 0.66 -12.75 18.35
C GLU A 227 2.10 -13.26 18.36
N THR A 228 2.44 -14.15 17.44
CA THR A 228 3.84 -14.46 17.15
C THR A 228 4.15 -13.99 15.74
N PRO A 229 4.75 -12.79 15.60
CA PRO A 229 5.13 -12.26 14.30
C PRO A 229 6.04 -13.22 13.54
N ILE A 230 5.88 -13.22 12.22
CA ILE A 230 6.74 -13.99 11.33
C ILE A 230 8.12 -13.33 11.27
N SER A 231 9.16 -14.14 11.37
CA SER A 231 10.53 -13.68 11.13
C SER A 231 10.79 -13.61 9.63
N ILE A 232 10.69 -12.42 9.06
CA ILE A 232 10.99 -12.17 7.65
C ILE A 232 12.45 -11.76 7.51
N GLN A 233 13.18 -12.38 6.59
CA GLN A 233 14.48 -11.85 6.21
C GLN A 233 14.31 -10.48 5.52
N SER A 234 14.87 -9.46 6.15
CA SER A 234 14.82 -8.09 5.65
C SER A 234 16.19 -7.42 5.69
N LYS A 235 16.48 -6.60 4.68
CA LYS A 235 17.60 -5.66 4.72
C LYS A 235 17.08 -4.25 4.90
N ASN A 236 17.53 -3.60 5.97
CA ASN A 236 17.26 -2.19 6.25
C ASN A 236 18.30 -1.32 5.55
N GLU A 237 17.84 -0.26 4.89
CA GLU A 237 18.68 0.70 4.19
C GLU A 237 18.08 2.11 4.29
N LEU A 238 18.89 3.13 4.07
CA LEU A 238 18.41 4.50 3.93
C LEU A 238 18.28 4.83 2.44
N VAL A 239 17.10 5.26 2.01
CA VAL A 239 16.89 5.78 0.66
C VAL A 239 17.22 7.25 0.66
N LEU A 240 17.97 7.67 -0.36
CA LEU A 240 18.27 9.06 -0.66
C LEU A 240 17.60 9.42 -2.00
N MET A 241 16.93 10.58 -2.06
CA MET A 241 16.53 11.20 -3.32
C MET A 241 17.48 12.35 -3.61
N THR A 242 18.17 12.31 -4.75
CA THR A 242 19.07 13.39 -5.19
C THR A 242 18.29 14.56 -5.81
N ASP A 243 18.94 15.70 -5.98
CA ASP A 243 18.41 16.83 -6.74
C ASP A 243 18.15 16.52 -8.23
N SER A 244 18.86 15.54 -8.79
CA SER A 244 18.59 14.94 -10.11
C SER A 244 17.44 13.92 -10.12
N LEU A 245 16.69 13.81 -9.02
CA LEU A 245 15.58 12.87 -8.82
C LEU A 245 15.97 11.39 -8.84
N GLN A 246 17.25 11.06 -8.67
CA GLN A 246 17.69 9.68 -8.58
C GLN A 246 17.44 9.13 -7.17
N PHE A 247 16.94 7.90 -7.09
CA PHE A 247 16.93 7.12 -5.86
C PHE A 247 18.24 6.35 -5.70
N LEU A 248 18.87 6.55 -4.55
CA LEU A 248 20.00 5.76 -4.08
C LEU A 248 19.59 5.01 -2.81
N SER A 249 20.11 3.81 -2.62
CA SER A 249 20.20 3.17 -1.30
C SER A 249 21.54 3.53 -0.69
N LEU A 250 21.58 3.69 0.63
CA LEU A 250 22.76 3.82 1.46
C LEU A 250 22.76 2.67 2.48
N ASP A 251 23.80 1.85 2.44
CA ASP A 251 24.01 0.83 3.46
C ASP A 251 24.46 1.50 4.77
N PRO A 252 23.73 1.31 5.88
CA PRO A 252 24.00 2.06 7.11
C PRO A 252 25.31 1.68 7.81
N THR A 253 25.92 0.55 7.44
CA THR A 253 27.15 0.05 8.06
C THR A 253 28.38 0.45 7.25
N THR A 254 28.33 0.22 5.94
CA THR A 254 29.46 0.47 5.03
C THR A 254 29.44 1.86 4.42
N LEU A 255 28.31 2.57 4.50
CA LEU A 255 28.04 3.85 3.83
C LEU A 255 28.16 3.78 2.30
N ALA A 256 28.18 2.57 1.73
CA ALA A 256 28.18 2.38 0.29
C ALA A 256 26.80 2.75 -0.28
N THR A 257 26.82 3.49 -1.40
CA THR A 257 25.60 3.87 -2.13
C THR A 257 25.38 3.01 -3.37
N GLN A 258 24.13 2.67 -3.66
CA GLN A 258 23.74 1.98 -4.90
C GLN A 258 22.51 2.64 -5.53
N THR A 259 22.56 2.87 -6.84
CA THR A 259 21.40 3.37 -7.62
C THR A 259 20.26 2.36 -7.61
N LEU A 260 19.05 2.86 -7.34
CA LEU A 260 17.81 2.06 -7.34
C LEU A 260 16.94 2.38 -8.56
N GLY A 261 16.72 3.66 -8.85
CA GLY A 261 15.78 4.12 -9.86
C GLY A 261 15.60 5.63 -9.82
N ASN A 262 14.47 6.15 -10.27
CA ASN A 262 14.18 7.58 -10.31
C ASN A 262 12.82 7.90 -9.65
N SER A 263 12.77 9.05 -8.99
CA SER A 263 11.53 9.64 -8.52
C SER A 263 10.78 10.31 -9.68
N PRO A 264 9.44 10.17 -9.77
CA PRO A 264 8.67 10.86 -10.81
C PRO A 264 8.65 12.38 -10.63
N SER A 265 8.94 12.89 -9.42
CA SER A 265 9.06 14.32 -9.14
C SER A 265 9.88 14.57 -7.88
N ALA A 266 10.35 15.80 -7.66
CA ALA A 266 10.82 16.24 -6.35
C ALA A 266 9.65 16.19 -5.35
N GLY A 267 9.95 15.86 -4.09
CA GLY A 267 8.91 15.71 -3.08
C GLY A 267 9.41 15.16 -1.75
N LYS A 268 8.46 15.10 -0.82
CA LYS A 268 8.63 14.45 0.48
C LYS A 268 8.23 12.99 0.37
N ILE A 269 9.02 12.10 0.97
CA ILE A 269 8.65 10.69 1.15
C ILE A 269 8.08 10.50 2.55
N VAL A 270 6.83 10.05 2.62
CA VAL A 270 6.16 9.64 3.87
C VAL A 270 6.11 8.12 3.92
N LYS A 271 6.41 7.56 5.10
CA LYS A 271 6.29 6.12 5.37
C LYS A 271 4.85 5.74 5.74
N ARG A 272 4.40 4.62 5.18
CA ARG A 272 3.20 3.88 5.61
C ARG A 272 3.61 2.43 5.74
N ALA A 273 4.04 2.04 6.94
CA ALA A 273 4.64 0.73 7.17
C ALA A 273 5.79 0.47 6.18
N SER A 274 5.76 -0.65 5.47
CA SER A 274 6.74 -0.99 4.44
C SER A 274 6.56 -0.21 3.13
N HIS A 275 5.46 0.51 2.93
CA HIS A 275 5.23 1.32 1.72
C HIS A 275 5.86 2.72 1.83
N MET A 276 6.01 3.36 0.68
CA MET A 276 6.45 4.75 0.55
C MET A 276 5.44 5.55 -0.26
N ILE A 277 5.22 6.79 0.17
CA ILE A 277 4.31 7.73 -0.45
C ILE A 277 5.11 8.98 -0.81
N LEU A 278 5.04 9.40 -2.07
CA LEU A 278 5.60 10.67 -2.52
C LEU A 278 4.53 11.74 -2.43
N ILE A 279 4.82 12.82 -1.70
CA ILE A 279 4.06 14.07 -1.69
C ILE A 279 4.87 15.10 -2.49
N PRO A 280 4.47 15.43 -3.72
CA PRO A 280 5.26 16.29 -4.59
C PRO A 280 5.47 17.71 -4.03
N GLU A 281 6.59 18.33 -4.39
CA GLU A 281 6.80 19.78 -4.17
C GLU A 281 5.85 20.61 -5.02
N ASP A 282 5.65 20.21 -6.28
CA ASP A 282 4.60 20.75 -7.15
C ASP A 282 3.21 20.36 -6.62
N LYS A 283 2.50 21.34 -6.08
CA LYS A 283 1.18 21.14 -5.44
C LYS A 283 0.04 20.91 -6.44
N THR A 284 0.30 21.01 -7.74
CA THR A 284 -0.65 20.59 -8.77
C THR A 284 -0.69 19.07 -8.92
N LEU A 285 0.38 18.36 -8.54
CA LEU A 285 0.47 16.91 -8.63
C LEU A 285 -0.21 16.21 -7.44
N PRO A 286 -0.70 14.97 -7.62
CA PRO A 286 -1.24 14.16 -6.53
C PRO A 286 -0.13 13.52 -5.71
N GLY A 287 -0.38 13.33 -4.42
CA GLY A 287 0.37 12.39 -3.60
C GLY A 287 0.02 10.96 -4.02
N LYS A 288 1.03 10.09 -4.15
CA LYS A 288 0.85 8.71 -4.64
C LYS A 288 1.91 7.77 -4.05
N TYR A 289 1.69 6.47 -4.21
CA TYR A 289 2.74 5.48 -3.91
C TYR A 289 3.97 5.76 -4.77
N VAL A 290 5.14 5.49 -4.22
CA VAL A 290 6.40 5.54 -4.97
C VAL A 290 7.16 4.23 -4.80
N PHE A 291 7.74 3.76 -5.90
CA PHE A 291 8.45 2.50 -5.98
C PHE A 291 9.87 2.73 -6.46
N LEU A 292 10.85 2.29 -5.67
CA LEU A 292 12.24 2.74 -5.78
C LEU A 292 12.98 2.21 -7.01
N LYS A 293 12.48 1.11 -7.62
CA LYS A 293 13.18 0.36 -8.68
C LYS A 293 12.55 0.54 -10.06
N ASN A 294 12.02 1.73 -10.36
CA ASN A 294 11.34 2.05 -11.63
C ASN A 294 10.19 1.06 -11.97
N GLN A 295 9.45 0.64 -10.96
CA GLN A 295 8.43 -0.43 -11.11
C GLN A 295 7.12 0.08 -11.73
N GLY A 296 7.05 1.38 -12.06
CA GLY A 296 5.86 2.08 -12.54
C GLY A 296 4.98 2.59 -11.39
N ASP A 297 3.74 2.90 -11.72
CA ASP A 297 2.73 3.41 -10.79
C ASP A 297 1.60 2.39 -10.58
N ILE A 298 0.79 2.59 -9.54
CA ILE A 298 -0.48 1.90 -9.35
C ILE A 298 -1.60 2.93 -9.22
N SER A 299 -2.77 2.63 -9.81
CA SER A 299 -3.95 3.50 -9.74
C SER A 299 -4.73 3.28 -8.44
N GLN A 300 -4.08 3.49 -7.31
CA GLN A 300 -4.65 3.33 -5.96
C GLN A 300 -4.20 4.49 -5.07
N SER A 301 -5.13 5.05 -4.28
CA SER A 301 -4.76 6.05 -3.27
C SER A 301 -4.06 5.39 -2.07
N PRO A 302 -2.91 5.91 -1.60
CA PRO A 302 -2.15 5.26 -0.53
C PRO A 302 -2.79 5.18 0.85
N SER A 303 -3.70 6.10 1.15
CA SER A 303 -4.46 6.15 2.40
C SER A 303 -5.54 7.22 2.30
N ASP A 304 -6.49 7.21 3.22
CA ASP A 304 -7.51 8.26 3.33
C ASP A 304 -6.90 9.66 3.51
N LEU A 305 -5.74 9.75 4.17
CA LEU A 305 -5.00 11.01 4.35
C LEU A 305 -4.53 11.57 3.00
N ILE A 306 -4.07 10.69 2.10
CA ILE A 306 -3.63 11.08 0.76
C ILE A 306 -4.82 11.31 -0.16
N THR A 307 -5.90 10.53 -0.02
CA THR A 307 -7.16 10.79 -0.72
C THR A 307 -7.65 12.20 -0.41
N GLU A 308 -7.73 12.56 0.87
CA GLU A 308 -8.10 13.92 1.30
C GLU A 308 -7.13 14.97 0.74
N TYR A 309 -5.81 14.78 0.90
CA TYR A 309 -4.80 15.68 0.33
C TYR A 309 -5.00 15.92 -1.17
N ASN A 310 -5.32 14.86 -1.94
CA ASN A 310 -5.49 14.95 -3.38
C ASN A 310 -6.74 15.73 -3.80
N THR A 311 -7.76 15.83 -2.94
CA THR A 311 -8.95 16.67 -3.18
C THR A 311 -8.73 18.16 -2.92
N GLN A 312 -7.63 18.53 -2.27
CA GLN A 312 -7.35 19.92 -1.88
C GLN A 312 -6.80 20.74 -3.05
N THR A 313 -7.04 22.06 -3.00
CA THR A 313 -6.42 23.02 -3.91
C THR A 313 -4.90 23.09 -3.68
N PRO A 314 -4.09 23.51 -4.68
CA PRO A 314 -2.64 23.67 -4.51
C PRO A 314 -2.25 24.56 -3.32
N SER A 315 -3.02 25.61 -3.04
CA SER A 315 -2.81 26.50 -1.88
C SER A 315 -3.02 25.77 -0.55
N ASN A 316 -4.07 24.97 -0.44
CA ASN A 316 -4.33 24.18 0.77
C ASN A 316 -3.27 23.09 0.96
N LYS A 317 -2.87 22.41 -0.12
CA LYS A 317 -1.77 21.44 -0.11
C LYS A 317 -0.44 22.06 0.37
N ALA A 318 -0.19 23.34 0.07
CA ALA A 318 1.00 24.05 0.53
C ALA A 318 1.03 24.35 2.03
N ASN A 319 -0.09 24.19 2.74
CA ASN A 319 -0.14 24.30 4.20
C ASN A 319 0.20 22.99 4.90
N LEU A 320 0.12 21.86 4.19
CA LEU A 320 0.52 20.57 4.73
C LEU A 320 2.05 20.50 4.82
N VAL A 321 2.54 20.34 6.03
CA VAL A 321 3.96 20.20 6.34
C VAL A 321 4.35 18.74 6.24
N ASP A 322 3.68 17.85 6.96
CA ASP A 322 4.05 16.43 7.05
C ASP A 322 2.87 15.53 7.43
N LEU A 323 3.06 14.22 7.34
CA LEU A 323 2.11 13.20 7.77
C LEU A 323 2.78 12.15 8.65
N HIS A 324 2.13 11.78 9.74
CA HIS A 324 2.43 10.57 10.49
C HIS A 324 1.33 9.53 10.21
N ILE A 325 1.73 8.33 9.78
CA ILE A 325 0.82 7.23 9.47
C ILE A 325 1.22 6.01 10.32
N GLY A 326 0.74 5.95 11.56
CA GLY A 326 0.94 4.82 12.48
C GLY A 326 -0.13 3.75 12.32
N ALA A 327 -0.05 2.70 13.14
CA ALA A 327 -1.14 1.72 13.28
C ALA A 327 -2.17 2.18 14.34
N GLN A 328 -1.68 2.81 15.41
CA GLN A 328 -2.49 3.27 16.53
C GLN A 328 -3.05 4.68 16.33
N TRP A 329 -2.33 5.53 15.59
CA TRP A 329 -2.73 6.90 15.39
C TRP A 329 -2.19 7.46 14.08
N THR A 330 -2.79 8.55 13.63
CA THR A 330 -2.30 9.32 12.48
C THR A 330 -2.32 10.80 12.81
N ALA A 331 -1.45 11.56 12.14
CA ALA A 331 -1.47 13.02 12.24
C ALA A 331 -1.20 13.69 10.89
N ARG A 332 -1.91 14.79 10.67
CA ARG A 332 -1.61 15.76 9.61
C ARG A 332 -0.99 16.98 10.27
N VAL A 333 0.25 17.29 9.90
CA VAL A 333 0.96 18.44 10.43
C VAL A 333 0.78 19.59 9.45
N TYR A 334 0.13 20.64 9.89
CA TYR A 334 0.05 21.91 9.16
C TYR A 334 1.03 22.90 9.77
N LYS A 335 1.27 24.01 9.05
CA LYS A 335 2.20 25.07 9.49
C LYS A 335 1.96 25.54 10.93
N ASN A 336 0.70 25.66 11.36
CA ASN A 336 0.31 26.25 12.65
C ASN A 336 -0.53 25.32 13.53
N SER A 337 -0.74 24.07 13.12
CA SER A 337 -1.58 23.12 13.87
C SER A 337 -1.25 21.67 13.52
N VAL A 338 -1.64 20.76 14.40
CA VAL A 338 -1.58 19.32 14.15
C VAL A 338 -2.97 18.73 14.33
N ARG A 339 -3.44 18.02 13.30
CA ARG A 339 -4.71 17.30 13.29
C ARG A 339 -4.46 15.83 13.59
N PHE A 340 -4.97 15.34 14.71
CA PHE A 340 -4.79 13.98 15.20
C PHE A 340 -6.01 13.10 14.99
N VAL A 341 -5.75 11.81 14.72
CA VAL A 341 -6.68 10.70 14.95
C VAL A 341 -5.99 9.73 15.89
N CYS A 342 -6.40 9.72 17.16
CA CYS A 342 -5.72 8.99 18.24
C CYS A 342 -6.43 7.70 18.68
N ASP A 343 -7.55 7.38 18.05
CA ASP A 343 -8.27 6.13 18.28
C ASP A 343 -8.47 5.44 16.92
N PRO A 344 -7.81 4.29 16.66
CA PRO A 344 -7.96 3.59 15.40
C PRO A 344 -9.41 3.12 15.19
N THR A 345 -10.18 2.95 16.27
CA THR A 345 -11.57 2.47 16.28
C THR A 345 -12.63 3.58 16.25
N ALA A 346 -12.25 4.86 16.36
CA ALA A 346 -13.20 5.98 16.36
C ALA A 346 -12.85 7.09 15.37
N SER A 347 -13.83 7.70 14.70
CA SER A 347 -13.59 8.76 13.70
C SER A 347 -13.25 10.13 14.31
N THR A 348 -13.07 10.20 15.62
CA THR A 348 -12.78 11.46 16.33
C THR A 348 -11.47 12.05 15.85
N VAL A 349 -11.57 13.28 15.34
CA VAL A 349 -10.44 14.09 14.92
C VAL A 349 -10.27 15.23 15.93
N LYS A 350 -9.03 15.55 16.30
CA LYS A 350 -8.73 16.69 17.17
C LYS A 350 -7.64 17.55 16.55
N ASP A 351 -7.92 18.84 16.40
CA ASP A 351 -6.94 19.83 15.98
C ASP A 351 -6.30 20.48 17.21
N ILE A 352 -4.98 20.59 17.20
CA ILE A 352 -4.19 21.24 18.26
C ILE A 352 -3.37 22.34 17.60
N SER A 353 -3.63 23.59 17.99
CA SER A 353 -2.82 24.73 17.55
C SER A 353 -1.41 24.65 18.13
N LEU A 354 -0.43 25.01 17.31
CA LEU A 354 0.94 25.20 17.79
C LEU A 354 1.03 26.48 18.63
N PRO A 355 2.05 26.63 19.49
CA PRO A 355 2.28 27.86 20.23
C PRO A 355 2.36 29.09 19.31
N ALA A 356 1.91 30.24 19.80
CA ALA A 356 1.85 31.46 19.02
C ALA A 356 3.24 31.83 18.45
N GLY A 357 3.28 32.15 17.15
CA GLY A 357 4.51 32.51 16.45
C GLY A 357 5.38 31.33 15.99
N MET A 358 5.02 30.09 16.31
CA MET A 358 5.74 28.89 15.86
C MET A 358 5.19 28.37 14.53
N THR A 359 6.09 27.99 13.63
CA THR A 359 5.74 27.29 12.39
C THR A 359 6.37 25.91 12.35
N ALA A 360 5.56 24.86 12.21
CA ALA A 360 6.05 23.51 11.99
C ALA A 360 6.82 23.40 10.66
N THR A 361 7.95 22.69 10.68
CA THR A 361 8.76 22.47 9.49
C THR A 361 8.79 21.03 9.04
N ASN A 362 8.98 20.05 9.93
CA ASN A 362 9.11 18.63 9.58
C ASN A 362 8.92 17.70 10.78
N LEU A 363 8.55 16.44 10.51
CA LEU A 363 8.66 15.36 11.49
C LEU A 363 10.06 14.75 11.52
N LEU A 364 10.50 14.36 12.72
CA LEU A 364 11.81 13.74 12.99
C LEU A 364 11.62 12.41 13.72
N TYR A 365 12.25 11.34 13.21
CA TYR A 365 12.14 9.97 13.72
C TYR A 365 13.49 9.51 14.29
N VAL A 366 13.93 10.14 15.37
CA VAL A 366 15.23 9.87 16.04
C VAL A 366 15.38 8.44 16.55
N ASN A 367 14.27 7.79 16.89
CA ASN A 367 14.22 6.41 17.35
C ASN A 367 13.81 5.44 16.23
N GLY A 368 13.70 5.93 15.01
CA GLY A 368 13.17 5.18 13.86
C GLY A 368 11.67 5.41 13.67
N TYR A 369 11.21 5.13 12.47
CA TYR A 369 9.77 5.09 12.19
C TYR A 369 9.22 3.77 12.72
N ASP A 370 8.40 3.85 13.75
CA ASP A 370 7.72 2.72 14.37
C ASP A 370 6.21 2.99 14.43
N ARG A 371 5.43 2.06 13.90
CA ARG A 371 3.96 2.15 13.86
C ARG A 371 3.30 1.85 15.19
N ALA A 372 4.03 1.24 16.13
CA ALA A 372 3.62 1.04 17.51
C ALA A 372 3.95 2.25 18.39
N SER A 373 4.81 3.16 17.94
CA SER A 373 5.16 4.37 18.72
C SER A 373 3.94 5.26 18.90
N PHE A 374 3.74 5.77 20.12
CA PHE A 374 2.68 6.71 20.45
C PHE A 374 3.11 8.18 20.29
N SER A 375 4.37 8.43 19.94
CA SER A 375 4.86 9.78 19.70
C SER A 375 5.99 9.85 18.68
N THR A 376 6.23 11.06 18.20
CA THR A 376 7.35 11.42 17.32
C THR A 376 7.77 12.86 17.63
N LEU A 377 8.89 13.30 17.08
CA LEU A 377 9.35 14.67 17.23
C LEU A 377 8.89 15.54 16.05
N LEU A 378 8.61 16.81 16.35
CA LEU A 378 8.21 17.86 15.44
C LEU A 378 9.21 19.02 15.54
N SER A 379 9.79 19.39 14.41
CA SER A 379 10.72 20.51 14.32
C SER A 379 10.00 21.81 13.98
N MET A 380 10.36 22.91 14.64
CA MET A 380 9.88 24.26 14.36
C MET A 380 10.88 25.06 13.51
N ASP A 381 10.42 26.12 12.86
CA ASP A 381 11.23 27.03 12.03
C ASP A 381 12.31 27.77 12.82
N ASN A 382 12.03 28.12 14.08
CA ASN A 382 13.01 28.71 14.99
C ASN A 382 14.11 27.71 15.44
N GLY A 383 13.91 26.40 15.23
CA GLY A 383 14.83 25.33 15.63
C GLY A 383 14.44 24.59 16.91
N ASP A 384 13.35 24.99 17.57
CA ASP A 384 12.83 24.25 18.71
C ASP A 384 12.25 22.90 18.29
N ILE A 385 12.41 21.91 19.18
CA ILE A 385 11.88 20.56 19.00
C ILE A 385 10.74 20.36 19.97
N TYR A 386 9.62 19.89 19.44
CA TYR A 386 8.45 19.48 20.17
C TYR A 386 8.30 17.97 20.05
N GLU A 387 7.70 17.35 21.06
CA GLU A 387 7.14 16.02 20.96
C GLU A 387 5.65 16.15 20.64
N MET A 388 5.17 15.32 19.72
CA MET A 388 3.76 15.20 19.43
C MET A 388 3.35 13.73 19.38
N GLY A 389 2.12 13.44 19.78
CA GLY A 389 1.65 12.07 19.88
C GLY A 389 0.23 11.95 20.37
N CYS A 390 -0.13 10.72 20.73
CA CYS A 390 -1.44 10.38 21.31
C CYS A 390 -1.25 9.70 22.65
N ALA A 391 -1.80 10.28 23.71
CA ALA A 391 -1.82 9.70 25.05
C ALA A 391 -3.28 9.58 25.52
N ASN A 392 -3.67 8.39 26.01
CA ASN A 392 -5.05 8.11 26.41
C ASN A 392 -6.08 8.49 25.31
N ARG A 393 -5.76 8.21 24.05
CA ARG A 393 -6.56 8.57 22.86
C ARG A 393 -6.77 10.07 22.65
N VAL A 394 -5.95 10.91 23.27
CA VAL A 394 -5.97 12.37 23.11
C VAL A 394 -4.65 12.83 22.51
N GLY A 395 -4.72 13.64 21.45
CA GLY A 395 -3.54 14.24 20.83
C GLY A 395 -2.87 15.23 21.78
N TYR A 396 -1.55 15.36 21.67
CA TYR A 396 -0.77 16.37 22.39
C TYR A 396 0.39 16.90 21.54
N VAL A 397 0.82 18.11 21.85
CA VAL A 397 2.05 18.74 21.36
C VAL A 397 2.70 19.44 22.56
N GLN A 398 3.95 19.09 22.88
CA GLN A 398 4.67 19.62 24.03
C GLN A 398 6.14 19.86 23.71
N VAL A 399 6.81 20.73 24.48
CA VAL A 399 8.24 21.00 24.28
C VAL A 399 9.05 19.74 24.55
N SER A 400 10.01 19.42 23.69
CA SER A 400 10.96 18.32 23.87
C SER A 400 12.27 18.81 24.47
N ASN A 401 12.91 17.96 25.26
CA ASN A 401 14.27 18.19 25.77
C ASN A 401 15.35 17.81 24.75
N VAL A 402 14.97 17.21 23.61
CA VAL A 402 15.91 16.86 22.55
C VAL A 402 16.47 18.12 21.91
N LYS A 403 17.80 18.19 21.80
CA LYS A 403 18.53 19.27 21.14
C LYS A 403 19.46 18.68 20.09
N PHE A 404 19.60 19.39 18.99
CA PHE A 404 20.57 19.11 17.93
C PHE A 404 21.51 20.31 17.79
N ASP A 405 22.73 20.05 17.34
CA ASP A 405 23.72 21.08 17.03
C ASP A 405 23.41 21.87 15.75
N GLN A 406 22.43 21.44 14.96
CA GLN A 406 21.91 22.15 13.80
C GLN A 406 20.44 21.83 13.51
N LYS A 407 19.84 22.57 12.56
CA LYS A 407 18.47 22.34 12.09
C LYS A 407 18.43 21.25 11.02
N TYR A 408 17.50 20.30 11.16
CA TYR A 408 17.30 19.22 10.21
C TYR A 408 15.97 19.31 9.47
N LYS A 409 16.00 18.97 8.18
CA LYS A 409 14.83 18.70 7.35
C LYS A 409 14.24 17.32 7.65
N ARG A 410 15.09 16.31 7.86
CA ARG A 410 14.68 14.94 8.23
C ARG A 410 15.68 14.33 9.20
N ILE A 411 15.19 13.47 10.07
CA ILE A 411 16.02 12.53 10.82
C ILE A 411 15.34 11.17 10.81
N TYR A 412 16.11 10.12 10.53
CA TYR A 412 15.67 8.73 10.63
C TYR A 412 16.74 7.86 11.27
N LYS A 413 16.32 6.95 12.14
CA LYS A 413 17.15 5.82 12.57
C LYS A 413 16.96 4.63 11.64
N VAL A 414 18.06 4.04 11.19
CA VAL A 414 18.12 2.80 10.41
C VAL A 414 19.12 1.88 11.11
N ASN A 415 18.66 0.71 11.56
CA ASN A 415 19.41 -0.14 12.48
C ASN A 415 19.80 0.61 13.76
N ASP A 416 21.09 0.63 14.10
CA ASP A 416 21.69 1.32 15.24
C ASP A 416 22.16 2.74 14.91
N LYS A 417 22.06 3.18 13.65
CA LYS A 417 22.55 4.47 13.17
C LYS A 417 21.43 5.48 12.94
N THR A 418 21.68 6.73 13.31
CA THR A 418 20.76 7.86 13.07
C THR A 418 21.33 8.78 12.02
N PHE A 419 20.53 9.08 11.00
CA PHE A 419 20.92 9.94 9.89
C PHE A 419 20.07 11.20 9.87
N GLY A 420 20.70 12.34 9.61
CA GLY A 420 20.05 13.64 9.47
C GLY A 420 20.30 14.26 8.11
N LEU A 421 19.25 14.77 7.47
CA LEU A 421 19.35 15.61 6.28
C LEU A 421 19.05 17.06 6.68
N ASN A 422 19.97 17.99 6.42
CA ASN A 422 19.74 19.41 6.70
C ASN A 422 19.03 20.12 5.51
N PHE A 423 18.78 21.42 5.64
CA PHE A 423 18.11 22.21 4.59
C PHE A 423 19.00 22.55 3.38
N ASN A 424 20.33 22.39 3.50
CA ASN A 424 21.26 22.56 2.38
C ASN A 424 21.31 21.32 1.48
N GLY A 425 20.83 20.18 1.98
CA GLY A 425 20.87 18.89 1.29
C GLY A 425 22.11 18.06 1.62
N GLU A 426 22.72 18.34 2.76
CA GLU A 426 23.87 17.63 3.31
C GLU A 426 23.39 16.53 4.27
N LEU A 427 24.00 15.35 4.17
CA LEU A 427 23.67 14.18 4.99
C LEU A 427 24.66 14.05 6.15
N PHE A 428 24.15 13.78 7.35
CA PHE A 428 24.94 13.63 8.57
C PHE A 428 24.63 12.30 9.25
N SER A 429 25.65 11.70 9.88
CA SER A 429 25.44 10.78 11.00
C SER A 429 25.21 11.61 12.27
N ILE A 430 24.28 11.19 13.12
CA ILE A 430 23.95 11.85 14.38
C ILE A 430 24.21 10.92 15.55
N GLU A 431 25.09 11.31 16.46
CA GLU A 431 25.37 10.59 17.69
C GLU A 431 25.30 11.57 18.88
N ASN A 432 24.43 11.26 19.86
CA ASN A 432 24.20 12.11 21.04
C ASN A 432 23.91 13.59 20.71
N GLY A 433 23.12 13.83 19.65
CA GLY A 433 22.74 15.17 19.19
C GLY A 433 23.83 15.92 18.43
N LYS A 434 25.00 15.30 18.20
CA LYS A 434 26.11 15.87 17.43
C LYS A 434 26.17 15.30 16.02
N SER A 435 26.52 16.16 15.08
CA SER A 435 26.56 15.92 13.64
C SER A 435 27.95 15.54 13.16
N THR A 436 28.04 14.50 12.34
CA THR A 436 29.22 14.20 11.52
C THR A 436 28.81 14.15 10.05
N LEU A 437 29.35 15.05 9.22
CA LEU A 437 29.04 15.12 7.79
C LEU A 437 29.43 13.82 7.07
N LEU A 438 28.54 13.31 6.24
CA LEU A 438 28.78 12.19 5.34
C LEU A 438 29.02 12.74 3.92
N ASN A 439 30.20 12.48 3.38
CA ASN A 439 30.60 12.96 2.06
C ASN A 439 29.94 12.14 0.96
N ILE A 440 28.71 12.49 0.61
CA ILE A 440 27.99 11.96 -0.55
C ILE A 440 28.19 12.93 -1.73
N PRO A 441 28.67 12.48 -2.91
CA PRO A 441 29.08 13.36 -4.01
C PRO A 441 27.89 13.97 -4.79
N THR A 442 26.73 14.12 -4.16
CA THR A 442 25.51 14.66 -4.75
C THR A 442 24.66 15.29 -3.66
N ARG A 443 23.91 16.33 -4.03
CA ARG A 443 22.98 17.00 -3.13
C ARG A 443 21.74 16.13 -2.92
N ILE A 444 21.38 15.90 -1.67
CA ILE A 444 20.22 15.10 -1.30
C ILE A 444 19.04 16.03 -0.99
N ILE A 445 17.88 15.76 -1.57
CA ILE A 445 16.67 16.55 -1.32
C ILE A 445 15.69 15.86 -0.37
N GLU A 446 15.76 14.54 -0.22
CA GLU A 446 14.89 13.78 0.69
C GLU A 446 15.56 12.47 1.14
N ILE A 447 15.23 12.00 2.35
CA ILE A 447 15.68 10.70 2.86
C ILE A 447 14.51 9.92 3.46
N SER A 448 14.55 8.58 3.40
CA SER A 448 13.51 7.73 3.99
C SER A 448 14.04 6.33 4.29
N PRO A 449 13.65 5.69 5.42
CA PRO A 449 14.06 4.33 5.70
C PRO A 449 13.33 3.35 4.76
N ASN A 450 14.06 2.38 4.24
CA ASN A 450 13.51 1.30 3.44
C ASN A 450 13.83 -0.06 4.06
N GLN A 451 12.88 -0.98 3.90
CA GLN A 451 13.05 -2.38 4.24
C GLN A 451 12.80 -3.18 2.98
N THR A 452 13.80 -3.94 2.55
CA THR A 452 13.65 -4.87 1.43
C THR A 452 13.48 -6.27 1.98
N TYR A 453 12.48 -7.00 1.49
CA TYR A 453 12.17 -8.35 1.92
C TYR A 453 12.53 -9.34 0.83
N SER A 454 13.06 -10.50 1.24
CA SER A 454 13.25 -11.65 0.38
C SER A 454 12.25 -12.73 0.79
N PHE A 455 11.44 -13.20 -0.17
CA PHE A 455 10.59 -14.37 0.00
C PHE A 455 11.34 -15.56 -0.57
N MET A 456 12.13 -16.25 0.25
CA MET A 456 12.91 -17.41 -0.18
C MET A 456 12.02 -18.56 -0.65
#